data_AF-A0A0C3BT72-F1
#
_entry.id   AF-A0A0C3BT72-F1
#
_cell.length_a   1.000
_cell.length_b   1.000
_cell.length_c   1.000
_cell.angle_alpha   90.00
_cell.angle_beta   90.00
_cell.angle_gamma   90.00
#
_symmetry.space_group_name_H-M   'P 1'
#
loop_
_entity.id
_entity.type
_entity.pdbx_description
1 polymer ?
#
loop_
_entity_poly.entity_id
_entity_poly.type
_entity_poly.pdbx_seq_one_letter_code
_entity_poly.pdbx_strand_id
1 'polypeptide(L)'
;MITRMRKDRQALTLSGSKVKGSISLEDLTTFDDSQALVFCTQNLNPDSFIVGEDGRLWLVDWLYAGFYPPWFEFAAMRIQARCNKQYSHWEAIIPFVCGWYFEQERWLYRMMASLSWV
;
A
#
# COMPACT_ATOMS: atom_id res chain seq x y z
N MET A 1 6.47 -20.95 -18.81
CA MET A 1 5.79 -20.52 -20.05
C MET A 1 4.46 -19.89 -19.62
N ILE A 2 4.43 -18.57 -19.42
CA ILE A 2 3.27 -17.84 -18.89
C ILE A 2 2.75 -16.91 -19.97
N THR A 3 1.48 -17.08 -20.31
CA THR A 3 0.80 -16.51 -21.47
C THR A 3 0.52 -15.03 -21.25
N ARG A 4 1.04 -14.21 -22.18
CA ARG A 4 0.85 -12.76 -22.27
C ARG A 4 -0.60 -12.47 -22.70
N MET A 5 -1.44 -11.94 -21.81
CA MET A 5 -2.76 -11.41 -22.21
C MET A 5 -2.57 -10.07 -22.93
N ARG A 6 -2.65 -10.09 -24.27
CA ARG A 6 -2.84 -8.90 -25.11
C ARG A 6 -4.31 -8.50 -25.04
N LYS A 7 -4.62 -7.29 -24.57
CA LYS A 7 -5.92 -6.64 -24.81
C LYS A 7 -5.79 -5.78 -26.07
N ASP A 8 -6.24 -6.32 -27.20
CA ASP A 8 -6.57 -5.52 -28.37
C ASP A 8 -7.97 -4.90 -28.14
N ARG A 9 -8.06 -3.57 -28.10
CA ARG A 9 -9.31 -2.86 -28.37
C ARG A 9 -9.02 -1.73 -29.34
N GLN A 10 -9.71 -1.81 -30.48
CA GLN A 10 -9.70 -0.83 -31.56
C GLN A 10 -10.12 0.55 -31.02
N ALA A 11 -9.31 1.56 -31.33
CA ALA A 11 -9.57 2.94 -30.98
C ALA A 11 -10.58 3.55 -31.96
N LEU A 12 -11.74 3.97 -31.45
CA LEU A 12 -12.59 4.96 -32.09
C LEU A 12 -12.04 6.34 -31.75
N THR A 13 -11.51 7.01 -32.78
CA THR A 13 -11.03 8.38 -32.73
C THR A 13 -12.16 9.36 -32.42
N LEU A 14 -12.02 10.13 -31.34
CA LEU A 14 -12.63 11.45 -31.22
C LEU A 14 -11.55 12.47 -30.84
N SER A 15 -11.32 13.37 -31.78
CA SER A 15 -10.50 14.58 -31.64
C SER A 15 -11.11 15.52 -30.60
N GLY A 16 -10.37 15.86 -29.56
CA GLY A 16 -10.79 16.88 -28.59
C GLY A 16 -9.78 17.13 -27.49
N SER A 17 -9.01 18.22 -27.65
CA SER A 17 -8.36 19.03 -26.59
C SER A 17 -7.64 18.33 -25.43
N LYS A 18 -6.29 18.47 -25.42
CA LYS A 18 -5.40 18.21 -24.26
C LYS A 18 -5.80 19.08 -23.07
N VAL A 19 -6.70 18.58 -22.23
CA VAL A 19 -6.76 18.99 -20.82
C VAL A 19 -5.61 18.30 -20.10
N LYS A 20 -4.85 19.06 -19.32
CA LYS A 20 -3.71 18.56 -18.55
C LYS A 20 -4.24 17.63 -17.43
N GLY A 21 -4.37 16.35 -17.77
CA GLY A 21 -4.42 15.19 -16.87
C GLY A 21 -5.60 15.10 -15.90
N SER A 22 -6.83 14.94 -16.40
CA SER A 22 -7.88 14.35 -15.56
C SER A 22 -7.55 12.87 -15.36
N ILE A 23 -7.15 12.49 -14.14
CA ILE A 23 -7.06 11.08 -13.74
C ILE A 23 -8.41 10.42 -14.06
N SER A 24 -8.41 9.29 -14.78
CA SER A 24 -9.65 8.60 -15.14
C SER A 24 -10.24 7.90 -13.91
N LEU A 25 -11.56 7.65 -13.92
CA LEU A 25 -12.19 6.87 -12.86
C LEU A 25 -11.59 5.46 -12.75
N GLU A 26 -11.16 4.89 -13.88
CA GLU A 26 -10.46 3.61 -13.95
C GLU A 26 -9.13 3.66 -13.19
N ASP A 27 -8.34 4.72 -13.37
CA ASP A 27 -7.08 4.91 -12.63
C ASP A 27 -7.30 5.10 -11.12
N LEU A 28 -8.45 5.64 -10.69
CA LEU A 28 -8.79 5.82 -9.27
C LEU A 28 -9.36 4.57 -8.59
N THR A 29 -9.70 3.55 -9.35
CA THR A 29 -10.39 2.34 -8.88
C THR A 29 -9.62 1.07 -9.14
N THR A 30 -8.56 1.12 -9.94
CA THR A 30 -7.69 -0.02 -10.24
C THR A 30 -6.64 -0.24 -9.15
N PHE A 31 -6.40 -1.53 -8.87
CA PHE A 31 -5.33 -1.97 -7.96
C PHE A 31 -3.96 -1.62 -8.56
N ASP A 32 -3.09 -0.98 -7.78
CA ASP A 32 -1.73 -0.64 -8.20
C ASP A 32 -0.79 -1.87 -8.07
N ASP A 33 -0.57 -2.55 -9.19
CA ASP A 33 0.37 -3.67 -9.36
C ASP A 33 1.64 -3.28 -10.15
N SER A 34 1.95 -1.98 -10.21
CA SER A 34 3.07 -1.46 -11.02
C SER A 34 4.46 -1.89 -10.53
N GLN A 35 4.57 -2.35 -9.28
CA GLN A 35 5.82 -2.76 -8.65
C GLN A 35 5.82 -4.26 -8.37
N ALA A 36 7.01 -4.86 -8.49
CA ALA A 36 7.21 -6.26 -8.14
C ALA A 36 6.86 -6.51 -6.66
N LEU A 37 6.35 -7.70 -6.36
CA LEU A 37 6.07 -8.10 -4.99
C LEU A 37 7.37 -8.19 -4.20
N VAL A 38 7.35 -7.65 -2.98
CA VAL A 38 8.43 -7.73 -2.01
C VAL A 38 7.92 -8.36 -0.73
N PHE A 39 8.84 -8.87 0.08
CA PHE A 39 8.48 -9.38 1.39
C PHE A 39 8.13 -8.20 2.32
N CYS A 40 6.87 -8.12 2.73
CA CYS A 40 6.35 -7.15 3.69
C CYS A 40 6.00 -7.90 4.97
N THR A 41 6.31 -7.30 6.13
CA THR A 41 5.97 -7.86 7.44
C THR A 41 4.53 -7.49 7.83
N GLN A 42 4.06 -6.34 7.34
CA GLN A 42 2.76 -5.71 7.62
C GLN A 42 2.55 -5.30 9.09
N ASN A 43 3.60 -5.31 9.90
CA ASN A 43 3.51 -5.08 11.35
C ASN A 43 4.79 -4.44 11.91
N LEU A 44 5.42 -3.52 11.18
CA LEU A 44 6.59 -2.76 11.66
C LEU A 44 6.18 -1.70 12.70
N ASN A 45 5.67 -2.14 13.85
CA ASN A 45 5.20 -1.28 14.93
C ASN A 45 6.24 -1.27 16.07
N PRO A 46 6.24 -0.29 16.98
CA PRO A 46 7.16 -0.31 18.13
C PRO A 46 7.12 -1.63 18.92
N ASP A 47 5.95 -2.26 19.02
CA ASP A 47 5.76 -3.50 19.78
C ASP A 47 6.31 -4.75 19.08
N SER A 48 6.59 -4.67 17.77
CA SER A 48 7.23 -5.74 17.00
C SER A 48 8.75 -5.80 17.21
N PHE A 49 9.33 -4.84 17.93
CA PHE A 49 10.76 -4.77 18.16
C PHE A 49 11.13 -5.14 19.60
N ILE A 50 12.12 -6.01 19.76
CA ILE A 50 12.71 -6.36 21.05
C ILE A 50 14.16 -5.88 21.06
N VAL A 51 14.52 -5.06 22.06
CA VAL A 51 15.91 -4.65 22.30
C VAL A 51 16.56 -5.67 23.21
N GLY A 52 17.55 -6.40 22.70
CA GLY A 52 18.34 -7.35 23.47
C GLY A 52 19.35 -6.64 24.37
N GLU A 53 19.77 -7.30 25.45
CA GLU A 53 20.83 -6.81 26.35
C GLU A 53 22.19 -6.64 25.65
N ASP A 54 22.39 -7.32 24.52
CA ASP A 54 23.55 -7.21 23.64
C ASP A 54 23.49 -6.01 22.68
N GLY A 55 22.47 -5.14 22.82
CA GLY A 55 22.25 -3.98 21.97
C GLY A 55 21.69 -4.31 20.58
N ARG A 56 21.29 -5.56 20.31
CA ARG A 56 20.66 -5.94 19.04
C ARG A 56 19.16 -5.69 19.08
N LEU A 57 18.61 -5.31 17.92
CA LEU A 57 17.18 -5.19 17.71
C LEU A 57 16.66 -6.43 16.99
N TRP A 58 15.65 -7.08 17.57
CA TRP A 58 15.00 -8.24 16.99
C TRP A 58 13.60 -7.87 16.52
N LEU A 59 13.26 -8.29 15.30
CA LEU A 59 11.91 -8.14 14.75
C LEU A 59 11.12 -9.42 14.97
N VAL A 60 9.95 -9.30 15.59
CA VAL A 60 9.02 -10.40 15.89
C VAL A 60 7.67 -10.19 15.20
N ASP A 61 6.71 -11.06 15.51
CA ASP A 61 5.31 -10.99 15.06
C ASP A 61 5.14 -10.97 13.53
N TRP A 62 5.49 -12.10 12.93
CA TRP A 62 5.47 -12.34 11.48
C TRP A 62 4.12 -12.88 10.97
N LEU A 63 3.04 -12.80 11.76
CA LEU A 63 1.77 -13.47 11.46
C LEU A 63 1.14 -13.02 10.12
N TYR A 64 1.34 -11.75 9.75
CA TYR A 64 0.78 -11.16 8.52
C TYR A 64 1.82 -11.02 7.40
N ALA A 65 3.03 -11.55 7.60
CA ALA A 65 4.11 -11.39 6.64
C ALA A 65 3.85 -12.17 5.34
N GLY A 66 4.31 -11.62 4.22
CA GLY A 66 4.08 -12.22 2.90
C GLY A 66 4.64 -11.38 1.77
N PHE A 67 4.34 -11.77 0.53
CA PHE A 67 4.77 -11.05 -0.67
C PHE A 67 3.65 -10.16 -1.19
N TYR A 68 3.85 -8.84 -1.09
CA TYR A 68 2.86 -7.84 -1.46
C TYR A 68 3.52 -6.72 -2.28
N PRO A 69 2.74 -5.87 -2.99
CA PRO A 69 3.28 -4.61 -3.48
C PRO A 69 3.88 -3.80 -2.31
N PRO A 70 5.00 -3.07 -2.51
CA PRO A 70 5.69 -2.36 -1.43
C PRO A 70 4.80 -1.38 -0.65
N TRP A 71 3.80 -0.80 -1.30
CA TRP A 71 2.87 0.14 -0.67
C TRP A 71 1.98 -0.49 0.41
N PHE A 72 1.87 -1.83 0.46
CA PHE A 72 1.12 -2.52 1.52
C PHE A 72 1.75 -2.36 2.90
N GLU A 73 3.09 -2.31 3.01
CA GLU A 73 3.76 -2.10 4.31
C GLU A 73 3.39 -0.73 4.87
N PHE A 74 3.46 0.30 4.01
CA PHE A 74 3.03 1.65 4.35
C PHE A 74 1.57 1.68 4.81
N ALA A 75 0.65 1.09 4.04
CA ALA A 75 -0.78 1.10 4.36
C ALA A 75 -1.06 0.37 5.68
N ALA A 76 -0.45 -0.80 5.91
CA ALA A 76 -0.61 -1.56 7.14
C ALA A 76 -0.13 -0.78 8.37
N MET A 77 1.06 -0.17 8.30
CA MET A 77 1.59 0.64 9.40
C MET A 77 0.69 1.86 9.69
N ARG A 78 0.18 2.54 8.65
CA ARG A 78 -0.73 3.70 8.78
C ARG A 78 -2.03 3.32 9.47
N ILE A 79 -2.65 2.20 9.06
CA ILE A 79 -3.88 1.70 9.68
C ILE A 79 -3.66 1.41 11.16
N GLN A 80 -2.57 0.70 11.50
CA GLN A 80 -2.24 0.36 12.88
C GLN A 80 -1.99 1.59 13.75
N ALA A 81 -1.24 2.58 13.24
CA ALA A 81 -1.00 3.83 13.95
C ALA A 81 -2.29 4.63 14.21
N ARG A 82 -3.26 4.60 13.29
CA ARG A 82 -4.57 5.24 13.48
C ARG A 82 -5.45 4.50 14.48
N CYS A 83 -5.35 3.17 14.54
CA CYS A 83 -6.09 2.35 15.49
C CYS A 83 -5.51 2.41 16.92
N ASN A 84 -4.21 2.75 17.07
CA ASN A 84 -3.54 2.85 18.36
C ASN A 84 -2.88 4.23 18.57
N LYS A 85 -3.52 5.09 19.37
CA LYS A 85 -3.05 6.46 19.66
C LYS A 85 -1.63 6.52 20.27
N GLN A 86 -1.16 5.46 20.90
CA GLN A 86 0.21 5.38 21.43
C GLN A 86 1.26 5.48 20.33
N TYR A 87 0.90 5.15 19.09
CA TYR A 87 1.80 5.18 17.94
C TYR A 87 1.80 6.54 17.19
N SER A 88 1.24 7.62 17.76
CA SER A 88 1.21 8.93 17.08
C SER A 88 2.61 9.46 16.69
N HIS A 89 3.63 9.23 17.52
CA HIS A 89 5.02 9.56 17.16
C HIS A 89 5.58 8.63 16.08
N TRP A 90 5.19 7.36 16.11
CA TRP A 90 5.57 6.37 15.09
C TRP A 90 4.94 6.70 13.74
N GLU A 91 3.70 7.21 13.74
CA GLU A 91 2.97 7.60 12.55
C GLU A 91 3.75 8.59 11.68
N ALA A 92 4.47 9.51 12.30
CA ALA A 92 5.27 10.53 11.63
C ALA A 92 6.47 9.95 10.88
N ILE A 93 7.01 8.80 11.30
CA ILE A 93 8.19 8.18 10.67
C ILE A 93 7.83 7.17 9.58
N ILE A 94 6.57 6.73 9.49
CA ILE A 94 6.13 5.71 8.52
C ILE A 94 6.56 6.05 7.08
N PRO A 95 6.39 7.29 6.56
CA PRO A 95 6.80 7.61 5.20
C PRO A 95 8.31 7.51 4.96
N PHE A 96 9.12 7.67 6.02
CA PHE A 96 10.57 7.49 5.96
C PHE A 96 10.95 5.99 5.89
N VAL A 97 10.25 5.14 6.65
CA VAL A 97 10.51 3.70 6.70
C VAL A 97 10.04 2.99 5.44
N CYS A 98 8.82 3.30 4.98
CA CYS A 98 8.15 2.53 3.92
C CYS A 98 8.07 3.25 2.58
N GLY A 99 8.37 4.56 2.53
CA GLY A 99 8.09 5.39 1.36
C GLY A 99 6.70 6.06 1.41
N TRP A 100 6.43 6.90 0.41
CA TRP A 100 5.28 7.79 0.37
C TRP A 100 4.17 7.21 -0.52
N TYR A 101 3.23 6.48 0.07
CA TYR A 101 2.16 5.77 -0.67
C TYR A 101 0.74 6.20 -0.27
N PHE A 102 0.52 7.51 -0.12
CA PHE A 102 -0.77 8.07 0.32
C PHE A 102 -1.92 7.84 -0.67
N GLU A 103 -1.64 7.79 -1.97
CA GLU A 103 -2.68 7.54 -2.98
C GLU A 103 -3.15 6.09 -2.95
N GLN A 104 -2.23 5.14 -2.80
CA GLN A 104 -2.54 3.71 -2.64
C GLN A 104 -3.27 3.45 -1.32
N GLU A 105 -2.86 4.11 -0.23
CA GLU A 105 -3.60 4.08 1.05
C GLU A 105 -5.04 4.57 0.85
N ARG A 106 -5.24 5.71 0.17
CA ARG A 106 -6.57 6.27 -0.10
C ARG A 106 -7.42 5.33 -0.97
N TRP A 107 -6.81 4.71 -1.98
CA TRP A 107 -7.46 3.68 -2.79
C TRP A 107 -7.93 2.50 -1.93
N LEU A 108 -7.07 1.99 -1.04
CA LEU A 108 -7.39 0.89 -0.14
C LEU A 108 -8.56 1.24 0.78
N TYR A 109 -8.60 2.43 1.36
CA TYR A 109 -9.74 2.86 2.20
C TYR A 109 -11.06 2.92 1.43
N ARG A 110 -11.04 3.36 0.17
CA ARG A 110 -12.25 3.36 -0.68
C ARG A 110 -12.74 1.94 -0.94
N MET A 111 -11.81 1.02 -1.23
CA MET A 111 -12.12 -0.40 -1.39
C MET A 111 -12.66 -1.02 -0.10
N MET A 112 -12.03 -0.79 1.05
CA MET A 112 -12.49 -1.32 2.34
C MET A 112 -13.88 -0.83 2.71
N ALA A 113 -14.19 0.44 2.47
CA ALA A 113 -15.53 0.97 2.69
C ALA A 113 -16.57 0.20 1.86
N SER A 114 -16.28 -0.12 0.59
CA SER A 114 -17.18 -0.91 -0.25
C SER A 114 -17.46 -2.32 0.28
N LEU A 115 -16.49 -2.94 0.97
CA LEU A 115 -16.63 -4.25 1.61
C LEU A 115 -17.48 -4.22 2.88
N SER A 116 -17.58 -3.07 3.57
CA SER A 116 -18.39 -2.92 4.78
C SER A 116 -19.89 -2.70 4.53
N TRP A 117 -20.30 -2.51 3.26
CA TRP A 117 -21.69 -2.28 2.86
C TRP A 117 -22.35 -3.51 2.21
N VAL A 118 -21.91 -4.73 2.58
CA VAL A 118 -22.55 -6.02 2.22
C VAL A 118 -23.35 -6.55 3.39
#